data_AF-A0A0A2LLM7-F1
#
_entry.id   AF-A0A0A2LLM7-F1
#
_cell.length_a   1.000
_cell.length_b   1.000
_cell.length_c   1.000
_cell.angle_alpha   90.00
_cell.angle_beta   90.00
_cell.angle_gamma   90.00
#
_symmetry.space_group_name_H-M   'P 1'
#
loop_
_entity.id
_entity.type
_entity.pdbx_description
1 polymer ?
#
loop_
_entity_poly.entity_id
_entity_poly.type
_entity_poly.pdbx_seq_one_letter_code
_entity_poly.pdbx_strand_id
1 'polypeptide(L)'
;MRIDLYVLVLCLVSCGHKKEESRELVNRANAVYLNFDIDTEERIDSALTLVDSAIILDDENFQAYLNKATYLVGKRDIEGLLVNNLKMIALKPDQPHWKAQRGLFLELTGNLTDANKLYNEATEQYEEILKSDTLMNNDINFRLEYIIALQLKRDSLKIKKEYNELKVKFPNNEILEMYDSVGFQSKEKLFEVWNETN
;
A
#
# COMPACT_ATOMS: atom_id res chain seq x y z
N MET A 1 -4.14 39.99 23.32
CA MET A 1 -4.44 38.57 23.06
C MET A 1 -5.58 38.43 22.04
N ARG A 2 -5.43 39.03 20.85
CA ARG A 2 -6.37 38.95 19.71
C ARG A 2 -5.66 38.66 18.38
N ILE A 3 -4.34 38.83 18.33
CA ILE A 3 -3.50 38.59 17.15
C ILE A 3 -3.34 37.07 16.91
N ASP A 4 -3.30 36.27 17.98
CA ASP A 4 -3.09 34.83 17.91
C ASP A 4 -4.23 34.09 17.20
N LEU A 5 -5.48 34.55 17.36
CA LEU A 5 -6.64 33.93 16.71
C LEU A 5 -6.69 34.20 15.20
N TYR A 6 -6.30 35.40 14.76
CA TYR A 6 -6.28 35.75 13.34
C TYR A 6 -5.16 35.02 12.59
N VAL A 7 -3.97 34.91 13.18
CA VAL A 7 -2.86 34.14 12.60
C VAL A 7 -3.22 32.66 12.50
N LEU A 8 -3.83 32.08 13.53
CA LEU A 8 -4.29 30.68 13.51
C LEU A 8 -5.33 30.43 12.40
N VAL A 9 -6.32 31.31 12.24
CA VAL A 9 -7.33 31.18 11.18
C VAL A 9 -6.70 31.30 9.78
N LEU A 10 -5.76 32.22 9.57
CA LEU A 10 -5.05 32.35 8.29
C LEU A 10 -4.19 31.11 7.99
N CYS A 11 -3.51 30.56 8.99
CA CYS A 11 -2.75 29.31 8.86
C CYS A 11 -3.67 28.13 8.51
N LEU A 12 -4.83 28.01 9.16
CA LEU A 12 -5.79 26.93 8.88
C LEU A 12 -6.38 27.02 7.47
N VAL A 13 -6.72 28.22 6.99
CA VAL A 13 -7.21 28.44 5.62
C VAL A 13 -6.12 28.13 4.60
N SER A 14 -4.88 28.56 4.85
CA SER A 14 -3.73 28.26 3.97
C SER A 14 -3.43 26.76 3.91
N CYS A 15 -3.43 26.07 5.06
CA CYS A 15 -3.27 24.61 5.10
C CYS A 15 -4.41 23.89 4.38
N GLY A 16 -5.66 24.33 4.59
CA GLY A 16 -6.82 23.76 3.89
C GLY A 16 -6.70 23.89 2.37
N HIS A 17 -6.25 25.05 1.88
CA HIS A 17 -6.03 25.27 0.46
C HIS A 17 -4.94 24.36 -0.11
N LYS A 18 -3.78 24.23 0.57
CA LYS A 18 -2.70 23.33 0.14
C LYS A 18 -3.12 21.86 0.08
N LYS A 19 -3.93 21.41 1.04
CA LYS A 19 -4.47 20.03 1.06
C LYS A 19 -5.43 19.79 -0.10
N GLU A 20 -6.24 20.78 -0.47
CA GLU A 20 -7.12 20.69 -1.64
C GLU A 20 -6.31 20.63 -2.95
N GLU A 21 -5.33 21.51 -3.10
CA GLU A 21 -4.45 21.55 -4.28
C GLU A 21 -3.65 20.25 -4.43
N SER A 22 -3.14 19.70 -3.33
CA SER A 22 -2.50 18.38 -3.29
C SER A 22 -3.45 17.29 -3.82
N ARG A 23 -4.72 17.27 -3.38
CA ARG A 23 -5.71 16.29 -3.86
C ARG A 23 -6.02 16.46 -5.35
N GLU A 24 -6.12 17.69 -5.83
CA GLU A 24 -6.33 17.95 -7.26
C GLU A 24 -5.17 17.42 -8.11
N LEU A 25 -3.93 17.63 -7.67
CA LEU A 25 -2.75 17.09 -8.36
C LEU A 25 -2.75 15.56 -8.39
N VAL A 26 -3.14 14.90 -7.30
CA VAL A 26 -3.32 13.43 -7.25
C VAL A 26 -4.37 12.97 -8.26
N ASN A 27 -5.49 13.67 -8.39
CA ASN A 27 -6.53 13.34 -9.37
C ASN A 27 -6.04 13.51 -10.81
N ARG A 28 -5.29 14.59 -11.09
CA ARG A 28 -4.68 14.83 -12.40
C ARG A 28 -3.62 13.77 -12.73
N ALA A 29 -2.82 13.35 -11.75
CA ALA A 29 -1.85 12.28 -11.93
C ALA A 29 -2.52 10.98 -12.35
N ASN A 30 -3.60 10.60 -11.66
CA ASN A 30 -4.40 9.43 -12.01
C ASN A 30 -5.00 9.53 -13.42
N ALA A 31 -5.52 10.70 -13.80
CA ALA A 31 -6.08 10.91 -15.12
C ALA A 31 -5.02 10.76 -16.24
N VAL A 32 -3.82 11.29 -16.03
CA VAL A 32 -2.70 11.16 -16.98
C VAL A 32 -2.23 9.70 -17.06
N TYR A 33 -2.05 9.03 -15.91
CA TYR A 33 -1.61 7.63 -15.88
C TYR A 33 -2.56 6.68 -16.63
N LEU A 34 -3.86 6.96 -16.58
CA LEU A 34 -4.91 6.19 -17.26
C LEU A 34 -5.17 6.66 -18.70
N ASN A 35 -4.46 7.67 -19.20
CA ASN A 35 -4.57 8.10 -20.58
C ASN A 35 -3.71 7.22 -21.50
N PHE A 36 -4.35 6.30 -22.21
CA PHE A 36 -3.68 5.36 -23.12
C PHE A 36 -3.34 5.96 -24.49
N ASP A 37 -3.72 7.21 -24.75
CA ASP A 37 -3.30 7.95 -25.95
C ASP A 37 -1.87 8.52 -25.83
N ILE A 38 -1.34 8.57 -24.60
CA ILE A 38 0.02 9.00 -24.27
C ILE A 38 0.92 7.77 -24.17
N ASP A 39 2.17 7.90 -24.60
CA ASP A 39 3.16 6.83 -24.44
C ASP A 39 3.29 6.36 -22.99
N THR A 40 3.62 5.08 -22.79
CA THR A 40 3.68 4.48 -21.46
C THR A 40 4.75 5.12 -20.56
N GLU A 41 5.92 5.48 -21.09
CA GLU A 41 6.93 6.14 -20.28
C GLU A 41 6.49 7.57 -19.93
N GLU A 42 5.98 8.30 -20.93
CA GLU A 42 5.55 9.69 -20.77
C GLU A 42 4.40 9.84 -19.76
N ARG A 43 3.40 8.96 -19.79
CA ARG A 43 2.29 8.99 -18.82
C ARG A 43 2.76 8.66 -17.40
N ILE A 44 3.71 7.73 -17.23
CA ILE A 44 4.26 7.36 -15.93
C ILE A 44 5.07 8.52 -15.35
N ASP A 45 5.97 9.11 -16.13
CA ASP A 45 6.84 10.21 -15.67
C ASP A 45 6.03 11.48 -15.36
N SER A 46 5.01 11.76 -16.17
CA SER A 46 4.08 12.86 -15.93
C SER A 46 3.26 12.64 -14.65
N ALA A 47 2.75 11.42 -14.44
CA ALA A 47 2.01 11.08 -13.23
C ALA A 47 2.88 11.18 -11.97
N LEU A 48 4.13 10.69 -12.03
CA LEU A 48 5.12 10.82 -10.95
C LEU A 48 5.40 12.28 -10.60
N THR A 49 5.62 13.14 -11.59
CA THR A 49 5.85 14.58 -11.39
C THR A 49 4.67 15.26 -10.66
N LEU A 50 3.44 14.88 -11.01
CA LEU A 50 2.24 15.42 -10.39
C LEU A 50 2.07 14.96 -8.95
N VAL A 51 2.29 13.68 -8.63
CA VAL A 51 2.23 13.21 -7.23
C VAL A 51 3.38 13.73 -6.38
N ASP A 52 4.56 13.97 -6.95
CA ASP A 52 5.66 14.62 -6.22
C ASP A 52 5.31 16.06 -5.85
N SER A 53 4.69 16.79 -6.77
CA SER A 53 4.17 18.14 -6.49
C SER A 53 3.08 18.10 -5.42
N ALA A 54 2.20 17.10 -5.44
CA ALA A 54 1.17 16.92 -4.42
C ALA A 54 1.76 16.66 -3.03
N ILE A 55 2.82 15.85 -2.95
CA ILE A 55 3.55 15.54 -1.70
C ILE A 55 4.26 16.78 -1.15
N ILE A 56 4.77 17.67 -2.01
CA ILE A 56 5.38 18.94 -1.56
C ILE A 56 4.33 19.85 -0.90
N LEU A 57 3.09 19.83 -1.39
CA LEU A 57 1.99 20.64 -0.84
C LEU A 57 1.41 20.06 0.46
N ASP A 58 1.29 18.73 0.54
CA ASP A 58 0.81 18.00 1.71
C ASP A 58 1.58 16.68 1.84
N ASP A 59 2.61 16.67 2.70
CA ASP A 59 3.47 15.51 2.90
C ASP A 59 2.81 14.40 3.74
N GLU A 60 1.61 14.67 4.26
CA GLU A 60 0.74 13.72 4.95
C GLU A 60 -0.33 13.12 4.02
N ASN A 61 -0.40 13.54 2.75
CA ASN A 61 -1.37 13.02 1.78
C ASN A 61 -1.03 11.57 1.40
N PHE A 62 -1.55 10.63 2.18
CA PHE A 62 -1.33 9.20 1.99
C PHE A 62 -1.72 8.70 0.59
N GLN A 63 -2.77 9.27 -0.02
CA GLN A 63 -3.20 8.88 -1.37
C GLN A 63 -2.14 9.21 -2.43
N ALA A 64 -1.40 10.31 -2.26
CA ALA A 64 -0.29 10.66 -3.15
C ALA A 64 0.82 9.60 -3.10
N TYR A 65 1.20 9.13 -1.91
CA TYR A 65 2.17 8.04 -1.76
C TYR A 65 1.66 6.70 -2.30
N LEU A 66 0.38 6.40 -2.13
CA LEU A 66 -0.23 5.19 -2.67
C LEU A 66 -0.21 5.19 -4.21
N ASN A 67 -0.61 6.29 -4.83
CA ASN A 67 -0.55 6.45 -6.28
C ASN A 67 0.90 6.43 -6.79
N LYS A 68 1.81 7.11 -6.10
CA LYS A 68 3.23 7.09 -6.42
C LYS A 68 3.79 5.67 -6.41
N ALA A 69 3.43 4.83 -5.44
CA ALA A 69 3.84 3.43 -5.43
C ALA A 69 3.37 2.68 -6.69
N THR A 70 2.12 2.88 -7.12
CA THR A 70 1.61 2.29 -8.37
C THR A 70 2.43 2.71 -9.59
N TYR A 71 2.76 3.99 -9.70
CA TYR A 71 3.52 4.50 -10.84
C TYR A 71 4.99 4.03 -10.82
N LEU A 72 5.60 3.94 -9.63
CA LEU A 72 6.94 3.39 -9.46
C LEU A 72 7.02 1.90 -9.81
N VAL A 73 5.98 1.11 -9.50
CA VAL A 73 5.85 -0.27 -10.00
C VAL A 73 5.84 -0.27 -11.53
N GLY A 74 5.05 0.61 -12.15
CA GLY A 74 5.03 0.77 -13.61
C GLY A 74 6.39 1.17 -14.20
N LYS A 75 7.14 2.03 -13.49
CA LYS A 75 8.51 2.45 -13.86
C LYS A 75 9.59 1.41 -13.54
N ARG A 76 9.24 0.34 -12.80
CA ARG A 76 10.18 -0.65 -12.26
C ARG A 76 11.26 -0.06 -11.35
N ASP A 77 10.96 1.05 -10.68
CA ASP A 77 11.88 1.73 -9.77
C ASP A 77 11.74 1.17 -8.34
N ILE A 78 12.49 0.10 -8.06
CA ILE A 78 12.45 -0.58 -6.76
C ILE A 78 13.05 0.28 -5.63
N GLU A 79 14.04 1.13 -5.93
CA GLU A 79 14.66 2.01 -4.95
C GLU A 79 13.70 3.13 -4.56
N GLY A 80 13.04 3.75 -5.56
CA GLY A 80 11.96 4.68 -5.35
C GLY A 80 10.82 4.07 -4.52
N LEU A 81 10.45 2.80 -4.78
CA LEU A 81 9.45 2.08 -3.99
C LEU A 81 9.86 1.92 -2.53
N LEU A 82 11.12 1.55 -2.27
CA LEU A 82 11.64 1.41 -0.90
C LEU A 82 11.63 2.73 -0.14
N VAL A 83 11.97 3.85 -0.78
CA VAL A 83 11.90 5.18 -0.16
C VAL A 83 10.45 5.60 0.10
N ASN A 84 9.57 5.46 -0.91
CA ASN A 84 8.17 5.82 -0.81
C ASN A 84 7.44 5.02 0.28
N ASN A 85 7.67 3.71 0.32
CA ASN A 85 7.04 2.80 1.27
C ASN A 85 7.44 3.10 2.74
N LEU A 86 8.65 3.60 3.02
CA LEU A 86 9.01 4.05 4.38
C LEU A 86 8.07 5.15 4.89
N LYS A 87 7.71 6.10 4.02
CA LYS A 87 6.78 7.17 4.39
C LYS A 87 5.35 6.64 4.55
N MET A 88 4.93 5.66 3.75
CA MET A 88 3.63 4.99 3.93
C MET A 88 3.53 4.29 5.30
N ILE A 89 4.57 3.54 5.70
CA ILE A 89 4.65 2.90 7.02
C ILE A 89 4.59 3.96 8.14
N ALA A 90 5.29 5.10 7.97
CA ALA A 90 5.28 6.17 8.96
C ALA A 90 3.90 6.86 9.09
N LEU A 91 3.17 7.03 7.98
CA LEU A 91 1.85 7.66 7.97
C LEU A 91 0.73 6.73 8.47
N LYS A 92 0.88 5.41 8.30
CA LYS A 92 -0.10 4.38 8.70
C LYS A 92 0.60 3.21 9.43
N PRO A 93 1.16 3.46 10.63
CA PRO A 93 1.94 2.45 11.35
C PRO A 93 1.09 1.27 11.85
N ASP A 94 -0.23 1.46 11.93
CA ASP A 94 -1.24 0.49 12.34
C ASP A 94 -1.73 -0.41 11.19
N GLN A 95 -1.21 -0.23 9.97
CA GLN A 95 -1.52 -1.06 8.81
C GLN A 95 -0.33 -1.97 8.47
N PRO A 96 -0.32 -3.24 8.92
CA PRO A 96 0.86 -4.10 8.78
C PRO A 96 1.17 -4.47 7.32
N HIS A 97 0.18 -4.34 6.42
CA HIS A 97 0.32 -4.50 4.98
C HIS A 97 1.54 -3.77 4.43
N TRP A 98 1.79 -2.52 4.84
CA TRP A 98 2.91 -1.73 4.30
C TRP A 98 4.28 -2.29 4.69
N LYS A 99 4.39 -2.92 5.86
CA LYS A 99 5.61 -3.65 6.27
C LYS A 99 5.80 -4.93 5.47
N ALA A 100 4.73 -5.69 5.24
CA ALA A 100 4.78 -6.88 4.40
C ALA A 100 5.19 -6.52 2.96
N GLN A 101 4.63 -5.46 2.40
CA GLN A 101 5.00 -4.94 1.08
C GLN A 101 6.47 -4.50 1.04
N ARG A 102 6.99 -3.89 2.10
CA ARG A 102 8.42 -3.56 2.20
C ARG A 102 9.31 -4.79 2.11
N GLY A 103 8.94 -5.85 2.84
CA GLY A 103 9.65 -7.13 2.80
C GLY A 103 9.70 -7.68 1.37
N LEU A 104 8.59 -7.59 0.63
CA LEU A 104 8.52 -8.00 -0.77
C LEU A 104 9.51 -7.23 -1.65
N PHE A 105 9.58 -5.89 -1.50
CA PHE A 105 10.53 -5.06 -2.26
C PHE A 105 12.00 -5.38 -1.92
N LEU A 106 12.32 -5.62 -0.65
CA LEU A 106 13.67 -6.00 -0.23
C LEU A 106 14.07 -7.37 -0.76
N GLU A 107 13.12 -8.29 -0.86
CA GLU A 107 13.41 -9.60 -1.42
C GLU A 107 13.61 -9.58 -2.93
N LEU A 108 12.89 -8.72 -3.65
CA LEU A 108 13.13 -8.45 -5.07
C LEU A 108 14.55 -7.94 -5.33
N THR A 109 15.17 -7.25 -4.37
CA THR A 109 16.58 -6.83 -4.44
C THR A 109 17.56 -7.85 -3.84
N GLY A 110 17.08 -9.04 -3.46
CA GLY A 110 17.89 -10.13 -2.92
C GLY A 110 18.17 -10.05 -1.42
N ASN A 111 17.65 -9.05 -0.70
CA ASN A 111 17.80 -8.92 0.75
C ASN A 111 16.75 -9.77 1.49
N LEU A 112 16.91 -11.08 1.41
CA LEU A 112 15.99 -12.06 2.00
C LEU A 112 15.96 -12.01 3.54
N THR A 113 17.07 -11.65 4.19
CA THR A 113 17.16 -11.59 5.65
C THR A 113 16.25 -10.50 6.21
N ASP A 114 16.36 -9.27 5.68
CA ASP A 114 15.52 -8.17 6.13
C ASP A 114 14.06 -8.35 5.69
N ALA A 115 13.83 -8.94 4.51
CA ALA A 115 12.49 -9.29 4.06
C ALA A 115 11.78 -10.24 5.03
N ASN A 116 12.43 -11.34 5.43
CA ASN A 116 11.86 -12.30 6.38
C ASN A 116 11.57 -11.68 7.75
N LYS A 117 12.45 -10.78 8.21
CA LYS A 117 12.21 -10.02 9.44
C LYS A 117 10.91 -9.20 9.34
N LEU A 118 10.73 -8.46 8.25
CA LEU A 118 9.53 -7.63 8.04
C LEU A 118 8.26 -8.46 7.87
N TYR A 119 8.32 -9.62 7.20
CA TYR A 119 7.17 -10.52 7.14
C TYR A 119 6.78 -11.03 8.52
N ASN A 120 7.75 -11.38 9.36
CA ASN A 120 7.47 -11.78 10.75
C ASN A 120 6.79 -10.65 11.52
N GLU A 121 7.39 -9.46 11.54
CA GLU A 121 6.84 -8.28 12.22
C GLU A 121 5.42 -7.93 11.73
N ALA A 122 5.17 -8.00 10.42
CA ALA A 122 3.84 -7.76 9.86
C ALA A 122 2.82 -8.80 10.34
N THR A 123 3.17 -10.09 10.28
CA THR A 123 2.27 -11.18 10.73
C THR A 123 1.99 -11.12 12.23
N GLU A 124 2.97 -10.77 13.05
CA GLU A 124 2.81 -10.59 14.50
C GLU A 124 1.86 -9.43 14.78
N GLN A 125 2.03 -8.30 14.09
CA GLN A 125 1.14 -7.15 14.24
C GLN A 125 -0.31 -7.44 13.78
N TYR A 126 -0.49 -8.18 12.67
CA TYR A 126 -1.82 -8.66 12.28
C TYR A 126 -2.46 -9.50 13.37
N GLU A 127 -1.72 -10.46 13.94
CA GLU A 127 -2.23 -11.31 15.02
C GLU A 127 -2.59 -10.53 16.29
N GLU A 128 -1.81 -9.50 16.64
CA GLU A 128 -2.11 -8.61 17.75
C GLU A 128 -3.42 -7.85 17.51
N ILE A 129 -3.56 -7.22 16.35
CA ILE A 129 -4.77 -6.47 15.98
C ILE A 129 -5.99 -7.39 15.95
N LEU A 130 -5.89 -8.58 15.33
CA LEU A 130 -6.99 -9.55 15.26
C LEU A 130 -7.42 -10.07 16.64
N LYS A 131 -6.53 -10.06 17.65
CA LYS A 131 -6.86 -10.43 19.03
C LYS A 131 -7.52 -9.29 19.80
N SER A 132 -7.09 -8.04 19.59
CA SER A 132 -7.53 -6.89 20.37
C SER A 132 -8.71 -6.12 19.77
N ASP A 133 -8.89 -6.18 18.45
CA ASP A 133 -9.89 -5.40 17.71
C ASP A 133 -10.91 -6.32 17.04
N THR A 134 -12.10 -6.40 17.64
CA THR A 134 -13.22 -7.20 17.13
C THR A 134 -13.72 -6.71 15.77
N LEU A 135 -13.60 -5.42 15.45
CA LEU A 135 -14.00 -4.90 14.14
C LEU A 135 -13.06 -5.44 13.06
N MET A 136 -11.74 -5.32 13.26
CA MET A 136 -10.75 -5.87 12.34
C MET A 136 -10.80 -7.39 12.25
N ASN A 137 -11.09 -8.08 13.36
CA ASN A 137 -11.33 -9.53 13.36
C ASN A 137 -12.54 -9.93 12.50
N ASN A 138 -13.55 -9.06 12.40
CA ASN A 138 -14.74 -9.26 11.57
C ASN A 138 -14.63 -8.63 10.18
N ASP A 139 -13.50 -8.02 9.84
CA ASP A 139 -13.24 -7.46 8.51
C ASP A 139 -12.56 -8.51 7.63
N ILE A 140 -13.25 -8.92 6.56
CA ILE A 140 -12.76 -9.94 5.65
C ILE A 140 -11.55 -9.45 4.83
N ASN A 141 -11.49 -8.17 4.46
CA ASN A 141 -10.37 -7.63 3.71
C ASN A 141 -9.11 -7.65 4.57
N PHE A 142 -9.21 -7.20 5.81
CA PHE A 142 -8.09 -7.21 6.75
C PHE A 142 -7.55 -8.63 7.00
N ARG A 143 -8.45 -9.62 7.14
CA ARG A 143 -8.04 -11.03 7.28
C ARG A 143 -7.44 -11.61 6.00
N LEU A 144 -7.89 -11.19 4.81
CA LEU A 144 -7.27 -11.60 3.55
C LEU A 144 -5.89 -10.97 3.37
N GLU A 145 -5.70 -9.71 3.76
CA GLU A 145 -4.36 -9.10 3.80
C GLU A 145 -3.41 -9.86 4.75
N TYR A 146 -3.93 -10.33 5.89
CA TYR A 146 -3.15 -11.19 6.79
C TYR A 146 -2.76 -12.52 6.12
N ILE A 147 -3.67 -13.17 5.38
CA ILE A 147 -3.35 -14.37 4.59
C ILE A 147 -2.25 -14.08 3.57
N ILE A 148 -2.29 -12.93 2.89
CA ILE A 148 -1.25 -12.50 1.94
C ILE A 148 0.10 -12.35 2.65
N ALA A 149 0.14 -11.73 3.84
CA ALA A 149 1.37 -11.63 4.63
C ALA A 149 1.91 -13.03 5.03
N LEU A 150 1.04 -13.97 5.40
CA LEU A 150 1.42 -15.35 5.69
C LEU A 150 1.95 -16.08 4.44
N GLN A 151 1.42 -15.79 3.25
CA GLN A 151 1.91 -16.34 1.98
C GLN A 151 3.32 -15.84 1.68
N LEU A 152 3.59 -14.56 1.88
CA LEU A 152 4.93 -13.98 1.72
C LEU A 152 5.95 -14.65 2.68
N LYS A 153 5.51 -14.96 3.90
CA LYS A 153 6.24 -15.72 4.93
C LYS A 153 6.30 -17.23 4.67
N ARG A 154 5.50 -17.76 3.73
CA ARG A 154 5.35 -19.20 3.43
C ARG A 154 4.83 -20.05 4.60
N ASP A 155 3.98 -19.48 5.46
CA ASP A 155 3.37 -20.20 6.61
C ASP A 155 2.08 -20.95 6.20
N SER A 156 2.25 -22.07 5.51
CA SER A 156 1.15 -22.87 4.94
C SER A 156 0.15 -23.37 5.97
N LEU A 157 0.59 -23.64 7.20
CA LEU A 157 -0.27 -24.11 8.28
C LEU A 157 -1.21 -23.00 8.74
N LYS A 158 -0.69 -21.79 8.99
CA LYS A 158 -1.52 -20.65 9.38
C LYS A 158 -2.45 -20.21 8.25
N ILE A 159 -1.98 -20.19 7.00
CA ILE A 159 -2.83 -19.89 5.84
C ILE A 159 -4.04 -20.81 5.80
N LYS A 160 -3.82 -22.13 5.88
CA LYS A 160 -4.90 -23.12 5.84
C LYS A 160 -5.88 -22.93 6.99
N LYS A 161 -5.37 -22.68 8.21
CA LYS A 161 -6.20 -22.43 9.38
C LYS A 161 -7.07 -21.19 9.19
N GLU A 162 -6.44 -20.06 8.90
CA GLU A 162 -7.09 -18.75 8.74
C GLU A 162 -8.14 -18.78 7.63
N TYR A 163 -7.80 -19.38 6.49
CA TYR A 163 -8.70 -19.47 5.35
C TYR A 163 -9.94 -20.34 5.64
N ASN A 164 -9.77 -21.45 6.36
CA ASN A 164 -10.91 -22.27 6.76
C ASN A 164 -11.81 -21.53 7.76
N GLU A 165 -11.24 -20.79 8.70
CA GLU A 165 -12.02 -19.95 9.61
C GLU A 165 -12.79 -18.86 8.86
N LEU A 166 -12.18 -18.23 7.85
CA LEU A 166 -12.86 -17.26 6.98
C LEU A 166 -14.07 -17.87 6.27
N LYS A 167 -13.93 -19.06 5.67
CA LYS A 167 -15.05 -19.74 4.99
C LYS A 167 -16.20 -20.10 5.93
N VAL A 168 -15.89 -20.46 7.18
CA VAL A 168 -16.93 -20.72 8.19
C VAL A 168 -17.62 -19.42 8.64
N LYS A 169 -16.84 -18.35 8.82
CA LYS A 169 -17.33 -17.06 9.34
C LYS A 169 -18.09 -16.24 8.31
N PHE A 170 -17.70 -16.33 7.04
CA PHE A 170 -18.25 -15.58 5.91
C PHE A 170 -18.69 -16.55 4.80
N PRO A 171 -19.70 -17.40 5.03
CA PRO A 171 -20.17 -18.33 4.02
C PRO A 171 -20.74 -17.58 2.80
N ASN A 172 -20.44 -18.05 1.59
CA ASN A 172 -20.87 -17.47 0.30
C ASN A 172 -20.50 -15.98 0.14
N ASN A 173 -19.33 -15.58 0.64
CA ASN A 173 -18.85 -14.21 0.48
C ASN A 173 -18.17 -14.04 -0.88
N GLU A 174 -18.62 -13.04 -1.65
CA GLU A 174 -18.12 -12.74 -2.99
C GLU A 174 -16.60 -12.51 -3.05
N ILE A 175 -16.00 -11.94 -1.99
CA ILE A 175 -14.56 -11.69 -1.94
C ILE A 175 -13.79 -13.02 -1.78
N LEU A 176 -14.32 -13.97 -1.01
CA LEU A 176 -13.72 -15.31 -0.91
C LEU A 176 -13.87 -16.09 -2.22
N GLU A 177 -15.00 -15.95 -2.92
CA GLU A 177 -15.20 -16.55 -4.24
C GLU A 177 -14.23 -15.95 -5.28
N MET A 178 -14.02 -14.64 -5.25
CA MET A 178 -12.99 -13.97 -6.05
C MET A 178 -11.59 -14.47 -5.70
N TYR A 179 -11.28 -14.61 -4.41
CA TYR A 179 -10.00 -15.12 -3.94
C TYR A 179 -9.75 -16.57 -4.39
N ASP A 180 -10.78 -17.43 -4.36
CA ASP A 180 -10.70 -18.82 -4.85
C ASP A 180 -10.51 -18.88 -6.37
N SER A 181 -11.14 -17.98 -7.13
CA SER A 181 -11.10 -17.99 -8.60
C SER A 181 -9.81 -17.37 -9.17
N VAL A 182 -9.37 -16.24 -8.62
CA VAL A 182 -8.15 -15.54 -9.06
C VAL A 182 -6.91 -16.19 -8.45
N GLY A 183 -7.05 -16.75 -7.25
CA GLY A 183 -5.96 -17.27 -6.45
C GLY A 183 -4.99 -16.18 -6.00
N PHE A 184 -4.21 -16.47 -4.96
CA PHE A 184 -3.00 -15.70 -4.73
C PHE A 184 -2.03 -15.94 -5.88
N GLN A 185 -1.62 -14.88 -6.59
CA GLN A 185 -0.48 -14.98 -7.49
C GLN A 185 0.72 -15.31 -6.61
N SER A 186 1.32 -16.48 -6.83
CA SER A 186 2.45 -16.89 -6.02
C SER A 186 3.54 -15.83 -6.09
N LYS A 187 4.27 -15.69 -4.98
CA LYS A 187 5.41 -14.78 -4.88
C LYS A 187 6.41 -15.03 -6.02
N GLU A 188 6.55 -16.29 -6.42
CA GLU A 188 7.35 -16.73 -7.55
C GLU A 188 6.86 -16.12 -8.87
N LYS A 189 5.55 -16.09 -9.12
CA LYS A 189 4.98 -15.48 -10.31
C LYS A 189 5.11 -13.96 -10.33
N LEU A 190 5.02 -13.31 -9.16
CA LEU A 190 5.33 -11.88 -9.04
C LEU A 190 6.79 -11.60 -9.39
N PHE A 191 7.70 -12.49 -8.99
CA PHE A 191 9.13 -12.38 -9.29
C PHE A 191 9.42 -12.65 -10.77
N GLU A 192 8.72 -13.60 -11.39
CA GLU A 192 8.80 -13.84 -12.85
C GLU A 192 8.42 -12.56 -13.61
N VAL A 193 7.24 -11.99 -13.35
CA VAL A 193 6.79 -10.73 -14.00
C VAL A 193 7.76 -9.57 -13.74
N TRP A 194 8.35 -9.51 -12.55
CA TRP A 194 9.34 -8.49 -12.22
C TRP A 194 10.67 -8.69 -12.97
N ASN A 195 11.10 -9.94 -13.20
CA ASN A 195 12.41 -10.25 -13.79
C ASN A 195 12.38 -10.50 -15.31
N GLU A 196 11.24 -10.84 -15.91
CA GLU A 196 11.10 -11.20 -17.35
C GLU A 196 11.36 -10.05 -18.35
N THR A 197 11.67 -8.84 -17.88
CA THR A 197 11.85 -7.65 -18.73
C THR A 197 13.05 -6.77 -18.35
N ASN A 198 14.01 -7.34 -17.59
CA ASN A 198 15.33 -6.74 -17.36
C ASN A 198 16.37 -7.27 -18.35
#